data_AF-M7SVC9-F1
#
_entry.id   AF-M7SVC9-F1
#
_cell.length_a   1.000
_cell.length_b   1.000
_cell.length_c   1.000
_cell.angle_alpha   90.00
_cell.angle_beta   90.00
_cell.angle_gamma   90.00
#
_symmetry.space_group_name_H-M   'P 1'
#
loop_
_entity.id
_entity.type
_entity.pdbx_description
1 polymer ?
#
loop_
_entity_poly.entity_id
_entity_poly.type
_entity_poly.pdbx_seq_one_letter_code
_entity_poly.pdbx_strand_id
1 'polypeptide(L)'
;MYDLSLMHGLRRSHGFFNIASVLLLWLVFSPASEAFPTFGGNRAKNQPADDDFHWVATWTSMPQLVEPENLPPAPFTAAAVFQEATLRQTLHSSIGADRIRLQISNTFGGSELPITLASVALPTGGQAGVGEIDVETLVGLTFNGSDSVTIPAGEVVYTDPVDFKVGPQSMITVSLYSQPGQAGNSITGHPGSRTTSWMQQGNYVNEPSVSESSVAHWYFISAVEAWAPQTTSALVVLGDSISDGRGSIDNENNR
;
A
#
# COMPACT_ATOMS: atom_id res chain seq x y z
N MET A 1 71.21 7.23 17.56
CA MET A 1 70.63 6.19 18.44
C MET A 1 69.71 5.38 17.53
N TYR A 2 70.05 4.11 17.33
CA TYR A 2 69.49 3.08 16.42
C TYR A 2 67.94 3.02 16.41
N ASP A 3 67.19 2.56 15.39
CA ASP A 3 67.45 1.55 14.36
C ASP A 3 66.46 1.66 13.16
N LEU A 4 66.86 1.09 12.02
CA LEU A 4 66.21 0.87 10.73
C LEU A 4 65.27 -0.36 10.73
N SER A 5 64.32 -0.40 9.78
CA SER A 5 63.98 -1.51 8.85
C SER A 5 62.47 -1.55 8.56
N LEU A 6 62.00 -1.13 7.38
CA LEU A 6 61.76 -1.97 6.17
C LEU A 6 61.07 -3.31 6.46
N MET A 7 59.84 -3.51 5.95
CA MET A 7 59.61 -4.19 4.66
C MET A 7 58.12 -4.42 4.32
N HIS A 8 57.84 -4.14 3.04
CA HIS A 8 56.96 -4.84 2.09
C HIS A 8 55.45 -4.97 2.32
N GLY A 9 54.72 -4.49 1.30
CA GLY A 9 53.26 -4.56 1.23
C GLY A 9 52.71 -5.86 0.66
N LEU A 10 51.38 -5.87 0.53
CA LEU A 10 50.61 -6.74 -0.36
C LEU A 10 49.24 -6.09 -0.61
N ARG A 11 48.92 -5.94 -1.90
CA ARG A 11 47.58 -5.70 -2.43
C ARG A 11 46.63 -6.84 -2.04
N ARG A 12 45.35 -6.51 -1.84
CA ARG A 12 44.10 -7.25 -2.22
C ARG A 12 42.91 -6.36 -1.79
N SER A 13 42.26 -5.60 -2.67
CA SER A 13 41.14 -5.96 -3.56
C SER A 13 39.90 -6.54 -2.87
N HIS A 14 38.80 -5.78 -3.00
CA HIS A 14 37.37 -6.15 -3.02
C HIS A 14 36.59 -6.41 -1.74
N GLY A 15 35.41 -5.79 -1.70
CA GLY A 15 34.32 -6.08 -0.77
C GLY A 15 33.20 -5.03 -0.82
N PHE A 16 32.65 -4.72 -1.99
CA PHE A 16 31.33 -4.08 -2.07
C PHE A 16 30.31 -5.11 -1.56
N PHE A 17 29.66 -4.84 -0.43
CA PHE A 17 28.53 -5.63 0.01
C PHE A 17 27.29 -5.18 -0.79
N ASN A 18 26.98 -5.99 -1.80
CA ASN A 18 25.77 -5.92 -2.59
C ASN A 18 24.80 -6.92 -1.94
N ILE A 19 23.79 -6.46 -1.20
CA ILE A 19 22.77 -7.34 -0.66
C ILE A 19 21.63 -7.36 -1.68
N ALA A 20 21.74 -8.26 -2.66
CA ALA A 20 20.64 -8.64 -3.52
C ALA A 20 19.75 -9.61 -2.73
N SER A 21 18.66 -9.09 -2.17
CA SER A 21 17.59 -9.93 -1.60
C SER A 21 16.74 -10.46 -2.74
N VAL A 22 16.96 -11.72 -3.12
CA VAL A 22 16.07 -12.47 -4.02
C VAL A 22 14.95 -13.06 -3.17
N LEU A 23 13.73 -12.52 -3.31
CA LEU A 23 12.52 -13.13 -2.75
C LEU A 23 11.83 -13.97 -3.83
N LEU A 24 11.78 -15.27 -3.60
CA LEU A 24 11.12 -16.27 -4.43
C LEU A 24 9.65 -16.35 -3.99
N LEU A 25 8.71 -15.86 -4.82
CA LEU A 25 7.28 -16.01 -4.55
C LEU A 25 6.79 -17.37 -5.07
N TRP A 26 6.19 -18.17 -4.20
CA TRP A 26 5.45 -19.37 -4.58
C TRP A 26 4.04 -18.98 -5.05
N LEU A 27 3.76 -19.19 -6.33
CA LEU A 27 2.40 -19.17 -6.87
C LEU A 27 1.69 -20.48 -6.48
N VAL A 28 0.76 -20.41 -5.53
CA VAL A 28 -0.19 -21.49 -5.28
C VAL A 28 -1.36 -21.33 -6.24
N PHE A 29 -1.46 -22.24 -7.21
CA PHE A 29 -2.69 -22.45 -7.97
C PHE A 29 -3.67 -23.29 -7.13
N SER A 30 -4.84 -22.74 -6.81
CA SER A 30 -5.98 -23.55 -6.39
C SER A 30 -6.93 -23.76 -7.57
N PRO A 31 -7.28 -24.99 -7.94
CA PRO A 31 -8.39 -25.25 -8.85
C PRO A 31 -9.67 -25.61 -8.09
N ALA A 32 -10.76 -25.44 -8.85
CA ALA A 32 -12.10 -26.03 -8.70
C ALA A 32 -13.11 -25.32 -7.78
N SER A 33 -14.06 -24.68 -8.46
CA SER A 33 -15.40 -24.32 -8.03
C SER A 33 -16.24 -25.57 -7.74
N GLU A 34 -17.01 -25.54 -6.64
CA GLU A 34 -18.18 -26.39 -6.48
C GLU A 34 -19.44 -25.54 -6.62
N ALA A 35 -20.28 -25.91 -7.59
CA ALA A 35 -21.55 -25.27 -7.87
C ALA A 35 -22.64 -25.78 -6.92
N PHE A 36 -23.35 -24.86 -6.26
CA PHE A 36 -24.61 -25.15 -5.58
C PHE A 36 -25.81 -24.67 -6.43
N PRO A 37 -26.95 -25.38 -6.40
CA PRO A 37 -28.08 -25.08 -7.27
C PRO A 37 -28.77 -23.76 -6.93
N THR A 38 -29.23 -23.08 -7.97
CA THR A 38 -29.86 -21.77 -7.97
C THR A 38 -31.32 -21.83 -7.50
N PHE A 39 -31.71 -20.91 -6.61
CA PHE A 39 -33.11 -20.52 -6.43
C PHE A 39 -33.38 -19.24 -7.23
N GLY A 40 -34.35 -19.33 -8.14
CA GLY A 40 -34.63 -18.32 -9.15
C GLY A 40 -35.15 -17.00 -8.59
N GLY A 41 -34.47 -15.91 -8.95
CA GLY A 41 -34.98 -14.56 -8.95
C GLY A 41 -34.70 -13.93 -10.31
N ASN A 42 -35.71 -13.29 -10.91
CA ASN A 42 -35.62 -12.63 -12.21
C ASN A 42 -34.52 -11.54 -12.20
N ARG A 43 -33.32 -11.85 -12.72
CA ARG A 43 -32.27 -10.86 -12.96
C ARG A 43 -32.63 -10.09 -14.23
N ALA A 44 -32.73 -8.76 -14.12
CA ALA A 44 -32.92 -7.88 -15.27
C ALA A 44 -31.78 -8.08 -16.28
N LYS A 45 -32.11 -8.23 -17.57
CA LYS A 45 -31.23 -8.69 -18.66
C LYS A 45 -30.09 -7.74 -19.08
N ASN A 46 -29.73 -6.73 -18.29
CA ASN A 46 -28.80 -5.66 -18.72
C ASN A 46 -27.58 -5.42 -17.81
N GLN A 47 -27.27 -6.32 -16.87
CA GLN A 47 -25.97 -6.32 -16.19
C GLN A 47 -25.10 -7.42 -16.83
N PRO A 48 -23.86 -7.13 -17.28
CA PRO A 48 -22.90 -8.20 -17.54
C PRO A 48 -22.86 -9.12 -16.31
N ALA A 49 -22.84 -10.44 -16.52
CA ALA A 49 -22.69 -11.35 -15.40
C ALA A 49 -21.32 -11.09 -14.74
N ASP A 50 -21.23 -11.19 -13.40
CA ASP A 50 -19.93 -11.12 -12.70
C ASP A 50 -18.91 -12.13 -13.27
N ASP A 51 -19.40 -13.18 -13.93
CA ASP A 51 -18.62 -14.22 -14.62
C ASP A 51 -17.74 -13.69 -15.77
N ASP A 52 -17.96 -12.48 -16.27
CA ASP A 52 -17.15 -11.85 -17.32
C ASP A 52 -16.05 -10.91 -16.78
N PHE A 53 -15.91 -10.83 -15.45
CA PHE A 53 -14.99 -9.93 -14.77
C PHE A 53 -14.03 -10.68 -13.83
N HIS A 54 -12.90 -10.05 -13.54
CA HIS A 54 -11.92 -10.52 -12.57
C HIS A 54 -11.19 -9.37 -11.90
N TRP A 55 -10.49 -9.67 -10.81
CA TRP A 55 -9.65 -8.70 -10.11
C TRP A 55 -8.30 -8.54 -10.82
N VAL A 56 -7.96 -7.30 -11.16
CA VAL A 56 -6.67 -6.93 -11.76
C VAL A 56 -6.02 -5.85 -10.90
N ALA A 57 -4.76 -6.06 -10.50
CA ALA A 57 -4.00 -5.01 -9.82
C ALA A 57 -3.86 -3.78 -10.71
N THR A 58 -4.44 -2.66 -10.30
CA THR A 58 -4.30 -1.36 -10.99
C THR A 58 -3.19 -0.51 -10.38
N TRP A 59 -2.83 -0.80 -9.14
CA TRP A 59 -1.70 -0.23 -8.42
C TRP A 59 -1.15 -1.27 -7.44
N THR A 60 0.17 -1.23 -7.22
CA THR A 60 0.84 -2.03 -6.19
C THR A 60 2.03 -1.25 -5.62
N SER A 61 2.41 -1.54 -4.38
CA SER A 61 3.67 -1.09 -3.79
C SER A 61 4.72 -2.21 -3.78
N MET A 62 5.93 -1.87 -3.37
CA MET A 62 7.01 -2.84 -3.12
C MET A 62 7.25 -2.91 -1.61
N PRO A 63 6.40 -3.63 -0.84
CA PRO A 63 6.47 -3.62 0.61
C PRO A 63 7.80 -4.19 1.10
N GLN A 64 8.37 -3.55 2.10
CA GLN A 64 9.56 -3.96 2.81
C GLN A 64 9.42 -3.70 4.32
N LEU A 65 10.33 -4.28 5.10
CA LEU A 65 10.53 -3.85 6.48
C LEU A 65 11.04 -2.40 6.47
N VAL A 66 10.32 -1.52 7.16
CA VAL A 66 10.72 -0.11 7.26
C VAL A 66 11.96 0.02 8.15
N GLU A 67 13.00 0.64 7.61
CA GLU A 67 14.23 0.97 8.34
C GLU A 67 13.97 2.12 9.33
N PRO A 68 14.69 2.22 10.46
CA PRO A 68 14.44 3.21 11.51
C PRO A 68 14.34 4.66 11.02
N GLU A 69 15.16 5.06 10.04
CA GLU A 69 15.19 6.39 9.43
C GLU A 69 13.97 6.69 8.54
N ASN A 70 13.28 5.66 8.07
CA ASN A 70 12.11 5.74 7.19
C ASN A 70 10.80 5.51 7.95
N LEU A 71 10.85 5.36 9.27
CA LEU A 71 9.66 5.30 10.11
C LEU A 71 8.91 6.65 10.06
N PRO A 72 7.60 6.65 10.38
CA PRO A 72 6.85 7.90 10.46
C PRO A 72 7.53 8.91 11.42
N PRO A 73 7.63 10.19 11.08
CA PRO A 73 8.17 11.21 11.97
C PRO A 73 7.38 11.26 13.29
N ALA A 74 8.05 11.73 14.35
CA ALA A 74 7.36 12.03 15.61
C ALA A 74 6.18 13.01 15.36
N PRO A 75 5.05 12.87 16.08
CA PRO A 75 4.80 11.93 17.18
C PRO A 75 4.34 10.52 16.76
N PHE A 76 4.24 10.22 15.46
CA PHE A 76 3.59 9.01 14.92
C PHE A 76 4.37 7.69 15.10
N THR A 77 5.46 7.72 15.88
CA THR A 77 6.35 6.59 16.21
C THR A 77 6.68 6.51 17.69
N ALA A 78 5.93 7.20 18.55
CA ALA A 78 6.24 7.32 19.98
C ALA A 78 6.08 5.98 20.75
N ALA A 79 4.89 5.70 21.28
CA ALA A 79 4.63 4.48 22.05
C ALA A 79 4.26 3.28 21.15
N ALA A 80 3.49 3.56 20.10
CA ALA A 80 3.16 2.64 19.02
C ALA A 80 3.08 3.44 17.71
N VAL A 81 3.39 2.78 16.59
CA VAL A 81 3.37 3.42 15.27
C VAL A 81 1.91 3.74 14.89
N PHE A 82 1.67 4.99 14.52
CA PHE A 82 0.34 5.55 14.23
C PHE A 82 -0.70 5.36 15.33
N GLN A 83 -0.28 5.34 16.61
CA GLN A 83 -1.22 5.32 17.73
C GLN A 83 -2.09 6.57 17.74
N GLU A 84 -3.41 6.35 17.87
CA GLU A 84 -4.44 7.37 17.81
C GLU A 84 -4.27 8.30 16.61
N ALA A 85 -3.82 7.80 15.46
CA ALA A 85 -3.49 8.64 14.31
C ALA A 85 -4.15 8.16 13.01
N THR A 86 -4.43 9.12 12.14
CA THR A 86 -4.86 8.91 10.76
C THR A 86 -3.67 9.05 9.83
N LEU A 87 -3.44 8.04 9.01
CA LEU A 87 -2.51 8.04 7.87
C LEU A 87 -3.33 8.22 6.59
N ARG A 88 -2.97 9.19 5.74
CA ARG A 88 -3.62 9.46 4.45
C ARG A 88 -2.61 9.38 3.32
N GLN A 89 -2.91 8.57 2.31
CA GLN A 89 -1.97 8.24 1.25
C GLN A 89 -2.65 8.32 -0.11
N THR A 90 -1.97 8.90 -1.10
CA THR A 90 -2.45 8.91 -2.49
C THR A 90 -1.81 7.77 -3.29
N LEU A 91 -2.57 7.16 -4.20
CA LEU A 91 -2.18 6.00 -5.02
C LEU A 91 -2.57 6.24 -6.48
N HIS A 92 -1.66 5.97 -7.42
CA HIS A 92 -1.88 6.19 -8.85
C HIS A 92 -2.44 4.94 -9.53
N SER A 93 -3.73 4.95 -9.87
CA SER A 93 -4.41 3.86 -10.56
C SER A 93 -4.08 3.86 -12.05
N SER A 94 -3.55 2.74 -12.57
CA SER A 94 -3.19 2.62 -13.98
C SER A 94 -4.41 2.47 -14.90
N ILE A 95 -5.34 1.58 -14.55
CA ILE A 95 -6.61 1.35 -15.25
C ILE A 95 -7.78 1.92 -14.45
N GLY A 96 -8.90 2.17 -15.12
CA GLY A 96 -10.14 2.57 -14.47
C GLY A 96 -11.00 1.37 -14.05
N ALA A 97 -11.92 1.60 -13.12
CA ALA A 97 -12.89 0.62 -12.65
C ALA A 97 -14.10 1.30 -12.00
N ASP A 98 -15.23 0.60 -11.94
CA ASP A 98 -16.40 1.04 -11.16
C ASP A 98 -16.46 0.39 -9.77
N ARG A 99 -15.62 -0.63 -9.54
CA ARG A 99 -15.51 -1.36 -8.29
C ARG A 99 -14.05 -1.71 -8.01
N ILE A 100 -13.62 -1.47 -6.78
CA ILE A 100 -12.25 -1.76 -6.33
C ILE A 100 -12.24 -2.54 -5.02
N ARG A 101 -11.09 -3.10 -4.68
CA ARG A 101 -10.74 -3.54 -3.32
C ARG A 101 -9.28 -3.25 -3.04
N LEU A 102 -8.92 -3.11 -1.78
CA LEU A 102 -7.56 -2.76 -1.34
C LEU A 102 -6.95 -3.92 -0.57
N GLN A 103 -5.64 -4.13 -0.75
CA GLN A 103 -4.85 -5.04 0.07
C GLN A 103 -4.03 -4.24 1.08
N ILE A 104 -4.20 -4.55 2.37
CA ILE A 104 -3.41 -4.02 3.48
C ILE A 104 -2.51 -5.14 3.98
N SER A 105 -1.21 -4.86 4.09
CA SER A 105 -0.17 -5.82 4.41
C SER A 105 0.49 -5.49 5.75
N ASN A 106 0.63 -6.55 6.55
CA ASN A 106 1.45 -6.61 7.73
C ASN A 106 2.57 -7.65 7.57
N THR A 107 2.98 -7.93 6.34
CA THR A 107 3.92 -9.01 5.99
C THR A 107 5.28 -8.88 6.68
N PHE A 108 5.77 -7.65 6.88
CA PHE A 108 7.02 -7.36 7.59
C PHE A 108 6.79 -6.85 9.03
N GLY A 109 5.55 -6.91 9.51
CA GLY A 109 5.17 -6.49 10.85
C GLY A 109 5.76 -7.37 11.95
N GLY A 110 6.23 -6.75 13.04
CA GLY A 110 6.65 -7.45 14.25
C GLY A 110 5.53 -7.72 15.25
N SER A 111 4.35 -7.13 15.05
CA SER A 111 3.16 -7.29 15.88
C SER A 111 1.89 -7.22 15.04
N GLU A 112 0.74 -7.44 15.67
CA GLU A 112 -0.56 -7.16 15.06
C GLU A 112 -0.67 -5.71 14.58
N LEU A 113 -1.28 -5.50 13.42
CA LEU A 113 -1.61 -4.22 12.83
C LEU A 113 -3.13 -3.98 12.97
N PRO A 114 -3.56 -3.18 13.96
CA PRO A 114 -4.95 -2.81 14.13
C PRO A 114 -5.34 -1.64 13.21
N ILE A 115 -6.39 -1.80 12.42
CA ILE A 115 -7.07 -0.76 11.66
C ILE A 115 -8.45 -0.56 12.27
N THR A 116 -8.67 0.61 12.86
CA THR A 116 -9.93 0.96 13.54
C THR A 116 -10.98 1.44 12.55
N LEU A 117 -10.58 2.24 11.57
CA LEU A 117 -11.44 2.75 10.50
C LEU A 117 -10.61 2.98 9.24
N ALA A 118 -11.24 2.84 8.07
CA ALA A 118 -10.61 3.15 6.79
C ALA A 118 -11.61 3.76 5.81
N SER A 119 -11.12 4.60 4.89
CA SER A 119 -11.92 5.18 3.81
C SER A 119 -11.10 5.34 2.53
N VAL A 120 -11.82 5.44 1.41
CA VAL A 120 -11.27 5.86 0.11
C VAL A 120 -12.04 7.08 -0.41
N ALA A 121 -11.34 8.00 -1.06
CA ALA A 121 -11.91 9.17 -1.74
C ALA A 121 -11.03 9.55 -2.93
N LEU A 122 -11.48 10.45 -3.79
CA LEU A 122 -10.61 11.12 -4.76
C LEU A 122 -9.86 12.28 -4.06
N PRO A 123 -8.57 12.50 -4.35
CA PRO A 123 -7.86 13.67 -3.86
C PRO A 123 -8.38 14.94 -4.51
N THR A 124 -8.35 16.05 -3.78
CA THR A 124 -8.71 17.36 -4.32
C THR A 124 -7.82 17.69 -5.52
N GLY A 125 -8.45 18.07 -6.65
CA GLY A 125 -7.74 18.39 -7.89
C GLY A 125 -7.08 17.19 -8.59
N GLY A 126 -7.35 15.95 -8.15
CA GLY A 126 -6.77 14.73 -8.74
C GLY A 126 -5.25 14.63 -8.56
N GLN A 127 -4.68 15.37 -7.61
CA GLN A 127 -3.24 15.48 -7.42
C GLN A 127 -2.69 14.36 -6.55
N ALA A 128 -1.44 13.96 -6.80
CA ALA A 128 -0.70 13.09 -5.90
C ALA A 128 -0.12 13.89 -4.73
N GLY A 129 0.05 13.23 -3.59
CA GLY A 129 0.73 13.80 -2.43
C GLY A 129 -0.04 14.86 -1.65
N VAL A 130 -1.32 15.10 -1.95
CA VAL A 130 -2.14 16.09 -1.24
C VAL A 130 -2.83 15.50 -0.01
N GLY A 131 -3.05 16.32 1.02
CA GLY A 131 -3.72 15.92 2.26
C GLY A 131 -5.25 16.08 2.17
N GLU A 132 -5.72 16.75 1.13
CA GLU A 132 -7.11 17.09 0.87
C GLU A 132 -7.81 16.06 -0.01
N ILE A 133 -9.09 15.84 0.28
CA ILE A 133 -9.97 14.92 -0.46
C ILE A 133 -11.23 15.62 -0.92
N ASP A 134 -11.84 15.09 -1.97
CA ASP A 134 -13.23 15.37 -2.32
C ASP A 134 -14.17 14.51 -1.45
N VAL A 135 -14.74 15.12 -0.42
CA VAL A 135 -15.63 14.44 0.53
C VAL A 135 -16.91 13.90 -0.10
N GLU A 136 -17.34 14.42 -1.27
CA GLU A 136 -18.52 13.90 -1.97
C GLU A 136 -18.27 12.51 -2.56
N THR A 137 -17.00 12.15 -2.76
CA THR A 137 -16.57 10.85 -3.28
C THR A 137 -16.26 9.84 -2.18
N LEU A 138 -16.29 10.26 -0.91
CA LEU A 138 -15.81 9.43 0.19
C LEU A 138 -16.67 8.18 0.38
N VAL A 139 -16.01 7.03 0.48
CA VAL A 139 -16.63 5.76 0.84
C VAL A 139 -15.84 5.08 1.95
N GLY A 140 -16.55 4.62 2.99
CA GLY A 140 -15.97 3.82 4.07
C GLY A 140 -15.58 2.42 3.57
N LEU A 141 -14.49 1.90 4.11
CA LEU A 141 -13.99 0.56 3.79
C LEU A 141 -14.29 -0.40 4.93
N THR A 142 -14.75 -1.60 4.59
CA THR A 142 -15.05 -2.66 5.56
C THR A 142 -14.18 -3.90 5.31
N PHE A 143 -14.16 -4.78 6.30
CA PHE A 143 -13.42 -6.03 6.33
C PHE A 143 -14.36 -7.13 6.80
N ASN A 144 -14.83 -7.97 5.88
CA ASN A 144 -15.84 -8.99 6.15
C ASN A 144 -17.09 -8.43 6.87
N GLY A 145 -17.54 -7.25 6.41
CA GLY A 145 -18.69 -6.52 6.94
C GLY A 145 -18.42 -5.69 8.21
N SER A 146 -17.19 -5.65 8.73
CA SER A 146 -16.81 -4.82 9.88
C SER A 146 -16.02 -3.59 9.47
N ASP A 147 -16.22 -2.45 10.13
CA ASP A 147 -15.42 -1.23 9.87
C ASP A 147 -13.96 -1.33 10.34
N SER A 148 -13.63 -2.37 11.11
CA SER A 148 -12.32 -2.55 11.74
C SER A 148 -11.75 -3.95 11.50
N VAL A 149 -10.43 -4.06 11.53
CA VAL A 149 -9.72 -5.34 11.42
C VAL A 149 -8.41 -5.28 12.20
N THR A 150 -7.99 -6.42 12.75
CA THR A 150 -6.63 -6.61 13.27
C THR A 150 -5.92 -7.61 12.37
N ILE A 151 -4.84 -7.18 11.71
CA ILE A 151 -4.07 -7.99 10.77
C ILE A 151 -2.89 -8.62 11.54
N PRO A 152 -2.81 -9.96 11.66
CA PRO A 152 -1.68 -10.61 12.34
C PRO A 152 -0.34 -10.27 11.70
N ALA A 153 0.75 -10.42 12.46
CA ALA A 153 2.10 -10.29 11.93
C ALA A 153 2.34 -11.31 10.80
N GLY A 154 2.92 -10.87 9.69
CA GLY A 154 3.19 -11.72 8.53
C GLY A 154 2.04 -11.83 7.54
N GLU A 155 0.85 -11.35 7.87
CA GLU A 155 -0.37 -11.56 7.08
C GLU A 155 -0.75 -10.35 6.21
N VAL A 156 -1.67 -10.60 5.28
CA VAL A 156 -2.34 -9.56 4.48
C VAL A 156 -3.84 -9.72 4.60
N VAL A 157 -4.58 -8.62 4.42
CA VAL A 157 -6.04 -8.64 4.35
C VAL A 157 -6.52 -7.81 3.17
N TYR A 158 -7.65 -8.20 2.61
CA TYR A 158 -8.38 -7.39 1.64
C TYR A 158 -9.55 -6.69 2.31
N THR A 159 -9.85 -5.47 1.86
CA THR A 159 -11.15 -4.86 2.13
C THR A 159 -12.25 -5.65 1.41
N ASP A 160 -13.48 -5.52 1.87
CA ASP A 160 -14.63 -5.88 1.07
C ASP A 160 -14.63 -5.03 -0.23
N PRO A 161 -15.17 -5.55 -1.35
CA PRO A 161 -15.33 -4.77 -2.57
C PRO A 161 -16.21 -3.55 -2.35
N VAL A 162 -15.79 -2.41 -2.91
CA VAL A 162 -16.52 -1.14 -2.84
C VAL A 162 -16.83 -0.63 -4.24
N ASP A 163 -18.07 -0.20 -4.47
CA ASP A 163 -18.47 0.51 -5.69
C ASP A 163 -17.91 1.93 -5.62
N PHE A 164 -16.75 2.13 -6.22
CA PHE A 164 -16.00 3.38 -6.23
C PHE A 164 -15.39 3.58 -7.60
N LYS A 165 -15.85 4.62 -8.30
CA LYS A 165 -15.43 4.89 -9.68
C LYS A 165 -14.05 5.52 -9.71
N VAL A 166 -13.11 4.85 -10.36
CA VAL A 166 -11.74 5.30 -10.59
C VAL A 166 -11.50 5.49 -12.08
N GLY A 167 -10.92 6.62 -12.45
CA GLY A 167 -10.50 6.88 -13.83
C GLY A 167 -9.19 6.15 -14.19
N PRO A 168 -8.93 5.86 -15.47
CA PRO A 168 -7.60 5.45 -15.89
C PRO A 168 -6.59 6.57 -15.61
N GLN A 169 -5.37 6.21 -15.18
CA GLN A 169 -4.30 7.18 -14.87
C GLN A 169 -4.75 8.27 -13.88
N SER A 170 -5.46 7.86 -12.84
CA SER A 170 -6.04 8.78 -11.85
C SER A 170 -5.57 8.45 -10.43
N MET A 171 -5.63 9.45 -9.56
CA MET A 171 -5.28 9.28 -8.16
C MET A 171 -6.49 8.87 -7.33
N ILE A 172 -6.27 8.00 -6.35
CA ILE A 172 -7.18 7.78 -5.23
C ILE A 172 -6.46 8.11 -3.92
N THR A 173 -7.20 8.47 -2.89
CA THR A 173 -6.71 8.72 -1.55
C THR A 173 -7.29 7.69 -0.60
N VAL A 174 -6.44 7.05 0.20
CA VAL A 174 -6.83 6.10 1.23
C VAL A 174 -6.46 6.65 2.59
N SER A 175 -7.42 6.66 3.51
CA SER A 175 -7.18 7.04 4.91
C SER A 175 -7.31 5.81 5.80
N LEU A 176 -6.34 5.58 6.67
CA LEU A 176 -6.32 4.51 7.68
C LEU A 176 -6.20 5.16 9.06
N TYR A 177 -7.11 4.85 9.97
CA TYR A 177 -7.00 5.25 11.37
C TYR A 177 -6.75 4.05 12.26
N SER A 178 -5.79 4.18 13.17
CA SER A 178 -5.52 3.19 14.20
C SER A 178 -5.59 3.85 15.56
N GLN A 179 -6.59 3.48 16.36
CA GLN A 179 -6.66 3.95 17.75
C GLN A 179 -5.53 3.36 18.61
N PRO A 180 -5.31 2.03 18.66
CA PRO A 180 -4.21 1.47 19.45
C PRO A 180 -2.81 1.66 18.85
N GLY A 181 -2.70 1.83 17.53
CA GLY A 181 -1.42 1.82 16.82
C GLY A 181 -0.80 0.41 16.73
N GLN A 182 0.25 0.26 15.92
CA GLN A 182 1.03 -0.97 15.83
C GLN A 182 2.18 -0.94 16.85
N ALA A 183 2.32 -1.99 17.65
CA ALA A 183 3.35 -2.07 18.68
C ALA A 183 4.76 -2.31 18.09
N GLY A 184 5.77 -1.66 18.68
CA GLY A 184 7.14 -1.75 18.18
C GLY A 184 7.32 -1.06 16.83
N ASN A 185 8.54 -1.17 16.27
CA ASN A 185 8.94 -0.39 15.09
C ASN A 185 9.17 -1.25 13.84
N SER A 186 8.90 -2.55 13.91
CA SER A 186 8.94 -3.42 12.73
C SER A 186 7.60 -3.34 12.03
N ILE A 187 7.49 -2.48 11.02
CA ILE A 187 6.27 -2.23 10.26
C ILE A 187 6.49 -2.48 8.76
N THR A 188 5.39 -2.70 8.04
CA THR A 188 5.40 -2.81 6.57
C THR A 188 5.25 -1.44 5.93
N GLY A 189 6.10 -1.13 4.95
CA GLY A 189 5.97 0.08 4.16
C GLY A 189 6.82 0.06 2.90
N HIS A 190 6.80 1.16 2.15
CA HIS A 190 7.59 1.36 0.95
C HIS A 190 8.19 2.77 0.95
N PRO A 191 9.36 2.94 1.61
CA PRO A 191 10.10 4.20 1.65
C PRO A 191 10.47 4.78 0.28
N GLY A 192 10.68 3.90 -0.72
CA GLY A 192 10.94 4.28 -2.11
C GLY A 192 9.71 4.80 -2.87
N SER A 193 8.54 4.96 -2.24
CA SER A 193 7.31 5.31 -2.95
C SER A 193 7.33 6.67 -3.63
N ARG A 194 8.12 7.63 -3.11
CA ARG A 194 8.24 9.01 -3.64
C ARG A 194 6.89 9.70 -3.78
N THR A 195 5.97 9.38 -2.87
CA THR A 195 4.64 9.96 -2.82
C THR A 195 4.38 10.43 -1.40
N THR A 196 4.02 11.70 -1.24
CA THR A 196 3.73 12.28 0.06
C THR A 196 2.51 11.60 0.68
N SER A 197 2.71 11.06 1.87
CA SER A 197 1.65 10.63 2.78
C SER A 197 1.56 11.62 3.92
N TRP A 198 0.34 11.80 4.43
CA TRP A 198 0.02 12.75 5.49
C TRP A 198 -0.43 12.02 6.75
N MET A 199 -0.16 12.64 7.88
CA MET A 199 -0.45 12.11 9.20
C MET A 199 -1.14 13.18 10.05
N GLN A 200 -2.11 12.76 10.84
CA GLN A 200 -2.87 13.62 11.74
C GLN A 200 -3.22 12.85 13.02
N GLN A 201 -2.97 13.44 14.18
CA GLN A 201 -3.41 12.90 15.46
C GLN A 201 -4.95 12.96 15.54
N GLY A 202 -5.56 11.87 15.98
CA GLY A 202 -6.99 11.66 16.06
C GLY A 202 -7.59 10.93 14.85
N ASN A 203 -8.90 10.71 14.91
CA ASN A 203 -9.68 10.16 13.81
C ASN A 203 -10.08 11.28 12.83
N TYR A 204 -9.40 11.32 11.69
CA TYR A 204 -9.62 12.24 10.58
C TYR A 204 -9.96 11.50 9.28
N VAL A 205 -10.39 10.23 9.37
CA VAL A 205 -10.65 9.37 8.20
C VAL A 205 -11.63 10.02 7.23
N ASN A 206 -12.63 10.74 7.75
CA ASN A 206 -13.67 11.39 6.96
C ASN A 206 -13.54 12.91 6.86
N GLU A 207 -12.45 13.48 7.39
CA GLU A 207 -12.23 14.92 7.36
C GLU A 207 -11.67 15.36 5.99
N PRO A 208 -12.08 16.54 5.48
CA PRO A 208 -11.72 17.00 4.14
C PRO A 208 -10.21 17.20 3.96
N SER A 209 -9.46 17.41 5.05
CA SER A 209 -8.02 17.67 5.02
C SER A 209 -7.31 17.13 6.26
N VAL A 210 -6.05 16.72 6.08
CA VAL A 210 -5.08 16.46 7.15
C VAL A 210 -3.79 17.22 6.83
N SER A 211 -3.09 17.73 7.84
CA SER A 211 -1.92 18.60 7.60
C SER A 211 -0.84 18.60 8.67
N GLU A 212 -0.98 17.84 9.76
CA GLU A 212 -0.05 17.92 10.90
C GLU A 212 1.38 17.48 10.57
N SER A 213 1.56 16.39 9.83
CA SER A 213 2.87 15.94 9.37
C SER A 213 2.79 15.21 8.05
N SER A 214 3.92 15.09 7.36
CA SER A 214 4.00 14.34 6.11
C SER A 214 5.39 13.76 5.87
N VAL A 215 5.43 12.73 5.01
CA VAL A 215 6.66 12.09 4.55
C VAL A 215 6.43 11.42 3.20
N ALA A 216 7.45 11.34 2.36
CA ALA A 216 7.36 10.73 1.02
C ALA A 216 7.49 9.19 1.04
N HIS A 217 6.66 8.53 1.85
CA HIS A 217 6.65 7.08 2.03
C HIS A 217 5.21 6.54 2.01
N TRP A 218 5.03 5.31 1.53
CA TRP A 218 3.79 4.56 1.77
C TRP A 218 3.97 3.59 2.94
N TYR A 219 2.90 3.35 3.69
CA TYR A 219 2.82 2.37 4.76
C TYR A 219 1.59 1.49 4.58
N PHE A 220 1.74 0.20 4.89
CA PHE A 220 0.71 -0.84 4.95
C PHE A 220 -0.06 -1.17 3.66
N ILE A 221 -0.40 -0.23 2.79
CA ILE A 221 -1.15 -0.51 1.56
C ILE A 221 -0.20 -1.16 0.53
N SER A 222 -0.62 -2.31 -0.01
CA SER A 222 0.21 -3.14 -0.89
C SER A 222 -0.38 -3.33 -2.29
N ALA A 223 -1.70 -3.27 -2.43
CA ALA A 223 -2.36 -3.29 -3.73
C ALA A 223 -3.70 -2.56 -3.74
N VAL A 224 -4.09 -2.11 -4.93
CA VAL A 224 -5.46 -1.75 -5.30
C VAL A 224 -5.82 -2.62 -6.49
N GLU A 225 -6.92 -3.35 -6.37
CA GLU A 225 -7.42 -4.21 -7.44
C GLU A 225 -8.72 -3.64 -8.01
N ALA A 226 -8.76 -3.55 -9.33
CA ALA A 226 -9.89 -3.15 -10.13
C ALA A 226 -10.71 -4.38 -10.54
N TRP A 227 -12.04 -4.31 -10.40
CA TRP A 227 -12.95 -5.28 -11.01
C TRP A 227 -13.07 -4.95 -12.50
N ALA A 228 -12.39 -5.72 -13.35
CA ALA A 228 -12.22 -5.41 -14.76
C ALA A 228 -12.68 -6.58 -15.65
N PRO A 229 -13.03 -6.32 -16.94
CA PRO A 229 -13.38 -7.39 -17.88
C PRO A 229 -12.25 -8.42 -17.99
N GLN A 230 -12.59 -9.69 -18.23
CA GLN A 230 -11.63 -10.79 -18.40
C GLN A 230 -10.57 -10.58 -19.49
N THR A 231 -10.82 -9.66 -20.44
CA THR A 231 -9.85 -9.26 -21.47
C THR A 231 -8.75 -8.32 -20.97
N THR A 232 -8.83 -7.88 -19.71
CA THR A 232 -7.87 -6.98 -19.07
C THR A 232 -6.79 -7.79 -18.36
N SER A 233 -5.53 -7.36 -18.42
CA SER A 233 -4.40 -8.04 -17.80
C SER A 233 -3.41 -7.04 -17.20
N ALA A 234 -2.65 -7.47 -16.20
CA ALA A 234 -1.57 -6.69 -15.60
C ALA A 234 -0.20 -7.09 -16.16
N LEU A 235 0.71 -6.12 -16.24
CA LEU A 235 2.14 -6.35 -16.49
C LEU A 235 2.89 -6.18 -15.17
N VAL A 236 3.71 -7.16 -14.81
CA VAL A 236 4.58 -7.09 -13.62
C VAL A 236 6.02 -6.98 -14.07
N VAL A 237 6.74 -6.02 -13.50
CA VAL A 237 8.18 -5.83 -13.72
C VAL A 237 8.91 -6.23 -12.45
N LEU A 238 9.86 -7.16 -12.57
CA LEU A 238 10.76 -7.54 -11.50
C LEU A 238 12.15 -6.95 -11.79
N GLY A 239 12.72 -6.25 -10.82
CA GLY A 239 14.00 -5.58 -11.02
C GLY A 239 14.61 -5.09 -9.71
N ASP A 240 15.43 -4.05 -9.81
CA ASP A 240 16.14 -3.45 -8.68
C ASP A 240 15.62 -2.03 -8.40
N SER A 241 16.42 -1.23 -7.67
CA SER A 241 16.12 0.17 -7.36
C SER A 241 15.73 1.05 -8.55
N ILE A 242 16.15 0.71 -9.78
CA ILE A 242 15.78 1.43 -11.01
C ILE A 242 14.31 1.15 -11.33
N SER A 243 13.91 -0.12 -11.31
CA SER A 243 12.50 -0.52 -11.50
C SER A 243 11.60 -0.01 -10.37
N ASP A 244 12.16 0.21 -9.18
CA ASP A 244 11.47 0.84 -8.04
C ASP A 244 11.24 2.36 -8.23
N GLY A 245 11.92 3.00 -9.19
CA GLY A 245 11.76 4.43 -9.48
C GLY A 245 12.86 5.33 -8.93
N ARG A 246 14.08 4.82 -8.70
CA ARG A 246 15.22 5.68 -8.32
C ARG A 246 15.46 6.75 -9.38
N GLY A 247 15.39 8.01 -8.97
CA GLY A 247 15.58 9.18 -9.85
C GLY A 247 14.27 9.84 -10.26
N SER A 248 13.12 9.27 -9.91
CA SER A 248 11.81 9.93 -10.06
C SER A 248 11.67 11.13 -9.12
N ILE A 249 10.78 12.02 -9.49
CA ILE A 249 10.47 13.24 -8.73
C ILE A 249 9.27 12.93 -7.84
N ASP A 250 9.33 13.34 -6.57
CA ASP A 250 8.24 13.12 -5.64
C ASP A 250 6.92 13.66 -6.19
N ASN A 251 5.86 12.87 -6.07
CA ASN A 251 4.49 13.16 -6.51
C ASN A 251 4.25 13.30 -8.03
N GLU A 252 5.28 13.16 -8.87
CA GLU A 252 5.11 13.30 -10.34
C GLU A 252 4.66 12.00 -11.03
N ASN A 253 4.63 10.87 -10.32
CA ASN A 253 4.28 9.56 -10.88
C ASN A 253 5.08 9.19 -12.15
N ASN A 254 6.33 9.66 -12.26
CA ASN A 254 7.20 9.48 -13.42
C ASN A 254 8.24 8.37 -13.23
N ARG A 255 7.79 7.22 -12.72
CA ARG A 255 8.59 6.02 -12.45
C ARG A 255 8.25 4.89 -13.43
#